data_AF-A0A7S0CZJ4-F1
#
_entry.id   AF-A0A7S0CZJ4-F1
#
_cell.length_a   1.000
_cell.length_b   1.000
_cell.length_c   1.000
_cell.angle_alpha   90.00
_cell.angle_beta   90.00
_cell.angle_gamma   90.00
#
_symmetry.space_group_name_H-M   'P 1'
#
loop_
_entity.id
_entity.type
_entity.pdbx_description
1 polymer ?
#
loop_
_entity_poly.entity_id
_entity_poly.type
_entity_poly.pdbx_seq_one_letter_code
_entity_poly.pdbx_strand_id
1 'polypeptide(L)'
;EIGSGSTIMGYAGFCAGDNIQTSSDPYFHVASLSQIEAFLQSVGGTCGTHVISTNAMPMVKVGSDTLIIPKNQPFRLNAIGSDVDTSNMLFYSWEQINLNTGATLTAVGTGPTDAPRFRSRLPTTQSFRFFPPLLTVTANTPNLADQLPIAPGNMTFAVTIRDHFNPLSDSGFGTWNADQMTVTVSDVEPLAILATAIKNTTEGSVFNITWNATSTSSLAPIVQIIFLTNDTFKDISLVSSTENDVP
;
A
#
# COMPACT_ATOMS: atom_id res chain seq x y z
N GLU A 1 -4.94 -3.15 12.44
CA GLU A 1 -3.54 -2.94 12.05
C GLU A 1 -2.69 -4.15 12.42
N ILE A 2 -1.49 -4.28 11.88
CA ILE A 2 -0.54 -5.35 12.26
C ILE A 2 0.15 -5.04 13.59
N GLY A 3 0.44 -6.07 14.39
CA GLY A 3 1.13 -5.95 15.67
C GLY A 3 0.39 -5.02 16.63
N SER A 4 1.14 -4.16 17.33
CA SER A 4 0.57 -3.12 18.21
C SER A 4 0.01 -1.90 17.47
N GLY A 5 0.02 -1.89 16.13
CA GLY A 5 -0.44 -0.76 15.32
C GLY A 5 0.60 0.35 15.15
N SER A 6 0.38 1.17 14.13
CA SER A 6 1.22 2.31 13.78
C SER A 6 0.49 3.64 13.90
N THR A 7 -0.84 3.67 13.79
CA THR A 7 -1.60 4.92 13.81
C THR A 7 -1.85 5.47 15.20
N ILE A 8 -2.41 6.69 15.30
CA ILE A 8 -2.67 7.38 16.58
C ILE A 8 -3.61 6.60 17.51
N MET A 9 -4.45 5.73 16.95
CA MET A 9 -5.36 4.85 17.70
C MET A 9 -4.77 3.45 17.94
N GLY A 10 -3.52 3.22 17.53
CA GLY A 10 -2.76 2.02 17.86
C GLY A 10 -2.16 2.07 19.26
N TYR A 11 -1.60 0.94 19.69
CA TYR A 11 -0.89 0.74 20.95
C TYR A 11 0.63 0.65 20.73
N ALA A 12 1.15 1.42 19.78
CA ALA A 12 2.57 1.40 19.40
C ALA A 12 3.49 1.47 20.63
N GLY A 13 4.42 0.52 20.74
CA GLY A 13 5.35 0.42 21.87
C GLY A 13 4.86 -0.38 23.09
N PHE A 14 3.58 -0.74 23.18
CA PHE A 14 3.01 -1.36 24.39
C PHE A 14 2.81 -2.88 24.33
N CYS A 15 3.01 -3.55 23.18
CA CYS A 15 2.74 -4.99 23.04
C CYS A 15 4.01 -5.86 22.90
N ALA A 16 5.10 -5.48 23.58
CA ALA A 16 6.35 -6.24 23.64
C ALA A 16 6.83 -6.77 22.26
N GLY A 17 6.76 -8.09 22.04
CA GLY A 17 7.22 -8.75 20.81
C GLY A 17 6.37 -8.44 19.57
N ASP A 18 5.17 -7.89 19.74
CA ASP A 18 4.29 -7.47 18.64
C ASP A 18 4.48 -5.99 18.26
N ASN A 19 5.44 -5.30 18.89
CA ASN A 19 5.74 -3.90 18.56
C ASN A 19 6.44 -3.77 17.21
N ILE A 20 5.76 -3.16 16.24
CA ILE A 20 6.33 -2.79 14.92
C ILE A 20 7.00 -1.41 14.92
N GLN A 21 6.67 -0.57 15.91
CA GLN A 21 7.29 0.72 16.19
C GLN A 21 7.08 1.08 17.67
N THR A 22 7.83 2.07 18.16
CA THR A 22 7.84 2.47 19.57
C THR A 22 6.93 3.64 19.91
N SER A 23 6.42 4.36 18.91
CA SER A 23 5.54 5.52 19.08
C SER A 23 4.60 5.64 17.90
N SER A 24 3.37 6.09 18.10
CA SER A 24 2.37 6.19 17.03
C SER A 24 2.65 7.33 16.06
N ASP A 25 2.30 7.11 14.80
CA ASP A 25 2.25 8.15 13.77
C ASP A 25 0.97 8.99 13.94
N PRO A 26 1.04 10.34 13.82
CA PRO A 26 -0.06 11.24 14.17
C PRO A 26 -1.13 11.34 13.07
N TYR A 27 -1.75 10.22 12.70
CA TYR A 27 -2.90 10.18 11.80
C TYR A 27 -3.83 9.02 12.14
N PHE A 28 -5.07 9.07 11.65
CA PHE A 28 -6.06 8.01 11.82
C PHE A 28 -6.02 7.01 10.66
N HIS A 29 -6.05 5.72 11.03
CA HIS A 29 -6.35 4.63 10.12
C HIS A 29 -7.76 4.78 9.54
N VAL A 30 -7.99 4.33 8.30
CA VAL A 30 -9.29 4.41 7.62
C VAL A 30 -10.45 3.87 8.46
N ALA A 31 -10.24 2.76 9.18
CA ALA A 31 -11.25 2.20 10.08
C ALA A 31 -11.66 3.17 11.20
N SER A 32 -10.70 3.90 11.79
CA SER A 32 -10.98 4.92 12.78
C SER A 32 -11.70 6.12 12.17
N LEU A 33 -11.31 6.54 10.96
CA LEU A 33 -12.00 7.60 10.22
C LEU A 33 -13.47 7.25 9.97
N SER A 34 -13.75 6.04 9.48
CA SER A 34 -15.12 5.56 9.27
C SER A 34 -15.95 5.51 10.56
N GLN A 35 -15.34 5.08 11.69
CA GLN A 35 -16.02 5.06 12.98
C GLN A 35 -16.32 6.48 13.50
N ILE A 36 -15.37 7.41 13.37
CA ILE A 36 -15.55 8.82 13.73
C ILE A 36 -16.68 9.42 12.90
N GLU A 37 -16.67 9.21 11.59
CA GLU A 37 -17.70 9.71 10.68
C GLU A 37 -19.08 9.15 11.04
N ALA A 38 -19.20 7.83 11.25
CA ALA A 38 -20.46 7.20 11.66
C ALA A 38 -20.97 7.76 13.00
N PHE A 39 -20.08 8.02 13.96
CA PHE A 39 -20.45 8.63 15.23
C PHE A 39 -20.95 10.07 15.05
N LEU A 40 -20.25 10.89 14.25
CA LEU A 40 -20.64 12.26 13.94
C LEU A 40 -21.95 12.34 13.15
N GLN A 41 -22.26 11.35 12.31
CA GLN A 41 -23.56 11.24 11.62
C GLN A 41 -24.71 10.78 12.54
N SER A 42 -24.40 10.39 13.79
CA SER A 42 -25.37 9.91 14.77
C SER A 42 -25.54 10.92 15.92
N VAL A 43 -25.54 10.45 17.17
CA VAL A 43 -25.64 11.28 18.37
C VAL A 43 -24.47 12.25 18.53
N GLY A 44 -23.29 11.89 18.00
CA GLY A 44 -22.08 12.71 18.12
C GLY A 44 -22.17 14.06 17.42
N GLY A 45 -22.94 14.17 16.34
CA GLY A 45 -23.15 15.41 15.61
C GLY A 45 -24.33 16.26 16.11
N THR A 46 -24.93 15.91 17.26
CA THR A 46 -26.08 16.67 17.80
C THR A 46 -25.67 17.81 18.73
N CYS A 47 -24.39 17.90 19.08
CA CYS A 47 -23.87 18.90 20.00
C CYS A 47 -22.69 19.67 19.38
N GLY A 48 -22.37 20.82 19.97
CA GLY A 48 -21.32 21.71 19.49
C GLY A 48 -21.83 22.75 18.48
N THR A 49 -20.92 23.63 18.08
CA THR A 49 -21.18 24.66 17.08
C THR A 49 -20.81 24.13 15.71
N HIS A 50 -21.76 24.09 14.78
CA HIS A 50 -21.53 23.65 13.42
C HIS A 50 -21.12 24.83 12.55
N VAL A 51 -20.02 24.67 11.82
CA VAL A 51 -19.56 25.62 10.80
C VAL A 51 -19.56 24.87 9.47
N ILE A 52 -20.22 25.43 8.47
CA ILE A 52 -20.23 24.86 7.12
C ILE A 52 -18.85 25.08 6.50
N SER A 53 -18.22 24.00 6.06
CA SER A 53 -16.98 24.06 5.28
C SER A 53 -17.28 24.45 3.83
N THR A 54 -16.42 25.29 3.24
CA THR A 54 -16.42 25.54 1.80
C THR A 54 -15.54 24.56 1.03
N ASN A 55 -14.78 23.74 1.74
CA ASN A 55 -13.87 22.75 1.17
C ASN A 55 -14.66 21.54 0.67
N ALA A 56 -14.40 21.14 -0.58
CA ALA A 56 -15.05 20.00 -1.21
C ALA A 56 -14.38 18.69 -0.81
N MET A 57 -15.16 17.61 -0.78
CA MET A 57 -14.62 16.27 -0.54
C MET A 57 -13.84 15.78 -1.77
N PRO A 58 -12.63 15.22 -1.58
CA PRO A 58 -11.88 14.66 -2.69
C PRO A 58 -12.60 13.42 -3.26
N MET A 59 -12.40 13.20 -4.55
CA MET A 59 -12.75 11.96 -5.21
C MET A 59 -11.56 11.01 -5.16
N VAL A 60 -11.82 9.74 -4.90
CA VAL A 60 -10.84 8.66 -4.91
C VAL A 60 -11.38 7.50 -5.71
N LYS A 61 -10.51 6.86 -6.49
CA LYS A 61 -10.83 5.65 -7.23
C LYS A 61 -9.62 4.72 -7.32
N VAL A 62 -9.81 3.45 -6.96
CA VAL A 62 -8.85 2.39 -7.28
C VAL A 62 -8.96 2.04 -8.76
N GLY A 63 -7.84 1.75 -9.42
CA GLY A 63 -7.85 1.45 -10.86
C GLY A 63 -8.66 0.19 -11.20
N SER A 64 -8.59 -0.82 -10.34
CA SER A 64 -9.33 -2.08 -10.41
C SER A 64 -9.69 -2.52 -8.99
N ASP A 65 -10.91 -2.99 -8.79
CA ASP A 65 -11.39 -3.49 -7.50
C ASP A 65 -10.71 -4.81 -7.11
N THR A 66 -10.00 -5.45 -8.04
CA THR A 66 -9.26 -6.70 -7.80
C THR A 66 -7.89 -6.70 -8.48
N LEU A 67 -6.89 -7.23 -7.77
CA LEU A 67 -5.56 -7.53 -8.28
C LEU A 67 -5.21 -8.98 -7.91
N ILE A 68 -4.83 -9.80 -8.88
CA ILE A 68 -4.38 -11.18 -8.63
C ILE A 68 -2.85 -11.21 -8.66
N ILE A 69 -2.22 -11.77 -7.63
CA ILE A 69 -0.76 -11.88 -7.52
C ILE A 69 -0.32 -13.33 -7.24
N PRO A 70 0.87 -13.74 -7.69
CA PRO A 70 1.55 -14.93 -7.15
C PRO A 70 1.80 -14.81 -5.63
N LYS A 71 1.98 -15.93 -4.95
CA LYS A 71 2.45 -15.93 -3.56
C LYS A 71 3.90 -15.44 -3.51
N ASN A 72 4.31 -14.83 -2.41
CA ASN A 72 5.65 -14.29 -2.19
C ASN A 72 6.09 -13.24 -3.24
N GLN A 73 5.14 -12.52 -3.83
CA GLN A 73 5.39 -11.51 -4.85
C GLN A 73 5.17 -10.08 -4.30
N PRO A 74 6.18 -9.19 -4.33
CA PRO A 74 5.97 -7.77 -4.12
C PRO A 74 5.01 -7.17 -5.14
N PHE A 75 4.16 -6.26 -4.69
CA PHE A 75 3.13 -5.63 -5.53
C PHE A 75 3.01 -4.13 -5.25
N ARG A 76 2.40 -3.41 -6.20
CA ARG A 76 2.13 -1.97 -6.13
C ARG A 76 0.64 -1.73 -6.30
N LEU A 77 0.05 -0.95 -5.40
CA LEU A 77 -1.34 -0.48 -5.53
C LEU A 77 -1.33 0.97 -5.99
N ASN A 78 -2.23 1.33 -6.90
CA ASN A 78 -2.33 2.67 -7.49
C ASN A 78 -3.77 3.18 -7.38
N ALA A 79 -3.92 4.46 -7.06
CA ALA A 79 -5.20 5.15 -7.04
C ALA A 79 -5.17 6.37 -7.94
N ILE A 80 -6.37 6.85 -8.27
CA ILE A 80 -6.60 8.14 -8.91
C ILE A 80 -7.35 9.00 -7.91
N GLY A 81 -6.82 10.20 -7.69
CA GLY A 81 -7.42 11.21 -6.83
C GLY A 81 -7.66 12.51 -7.59
N SER A 82 -8.77 13.18 -7.27
CA SER A 82 -9.03 14.52 -7.78
C SER A 82 -9.84 15.33 -6.79
N ASP A 83 -9.62 16.64 -6.78
CA ASP A 83 -10.39 17.59 -5.99
C ASP A 83 -10.76 18.80 -6.86
N VAL A 84 -11.95 19.36 -6.62
CA VAL A 84 -12.36 20.62 -7.28
C VAL A 84 -11.59 21.80 -6.71
N ASP A 85 -11.15 21.72 -5.45
CA ASP A 85 -10.26 22.68 -4.80
C ASP A 85 -8.81 22.43 -5.21
N THR A 86 -8.49 22.73 -6.47
CA THR A 86 -7.19 22.40 -7.11
C THR A 86 -5.95 23.01 -6.43
N SER A 87 -6.11 23.95 -5.51
CA SER A 87 -5.01 24.47 -4.68
C SER A 87 -4.61 23.53 -3.54
N ASN A 88 -5.47 22.57 -3.18
CA ASN A 88 -5.22 21.64 -2.08
C ASN A 88 -4.33 20.49 -2.55
N MET A 89 -3.28 20.20 -1.80
CA MET A 89 -2.50 18.98 -2.02
C MET A 89 -3.25 17.77 -1.47
N LEU A 90 -3.30 16.71 -2.28
CA LEU A 90 -3.90 15.44 -1.89
C LEU A 90 -2.86 14.49 -1.31
N PHE A 91 -3.16 13.93 -0.15
CA PHE A 91 -2.34 12.95 0.54
C PHE A 91 -3.03 11.58 0.56
N TYR A 92 -2.32 10.57 0.10
CA TYR A 92 -2.77 9.20 -0.08
C TYR A 92 -2.20 8.32 1.03
N SER A 93 -3.04 7.53 1.67
CA SER A 93 -2.62 6.40 2.50
C SER A 93 -3.26 5.12 2.01
N TRP A 94 -2.44 4.10 1.83
CA TRP A 94 -2.88 2.75 1.47
C TRP A 94 -2.73 1.85 2.69
N GLU A 95 -3.81 1.22 3.13
CA GLU A 95 -3.88 0.47 4.38
C GLU A 95 -4.54 -0.88 4.16
N GLN A 96 -4.03 -1.95 4.77
CA GLN A 96 -4.72 -3.23 4.78
C GLN A 96 -5.81 -3.20 5.87
N ILE A 97 -7.04 -3.56 5.50
CA ILE A 97 -8.22 -3.40 6.37
C ILE A 97 -8.85 -4.71 6.83
N ASN A 98 -8.31 -5.86 6.41
CA ASN A 98 -8.77 -7.15 6.93
C ASN A 98 -8.56 -7.22 8.44
N LEU A 99 -9.56 -7.73 9.16
CA LEU A 99 -9.42 -8.04 10.58
C LEU A 99 -8.90 -9.45 10.76
N ASN A 100 -8.05 -9.63 11.77
CA ASN A 100 -7.59 -10.93 12.19
C ASN A 100 -8.44 -11.47 13.34
N THR A 101 -8.24 -12.75 13.67
CA THR A 101 -8.80 -13.39 14.87
C THR A 101 -7.85 -13.31 16.08
N GLY A 102 -6.83 -12.45 16.06
CA GLY A 102 -5.85 -12.27 17.15
C GLY A 102 -4.53 -13.05 17.03
N ALA A 103 -4.01 -13.27 15.81
CA ALA A 103 -2.70 -13.91 15.61
C ALA A 103 -1.52 -13.03 16.06
N THR A 104 -0.47 -13.64 16.64
CA THR A 104 0.78 -12.95 16.99
C THR A 104 1.56 -12.53 15.75
N LEU A 105 2.45 -11.53 15.88
CA LEU A 105 3.24 -11.01 14.76
C LEU A 105 4.12 -12.08 14.09
N THR A 106 4.58 -13.07 14.85
CA THR A 106 5.41 -14.19 14.38
C THR A 106 4.61 -15.36 13.81
N ALA A 107 3.29 -15.40 14.04
CA ALA A 107 2.39 -16.38 13.42
C ALA A 107 1.90 -15.94 12.03
N VAL A 108 2.15 -14.67 11.66
CA VAL A 108 1.90 -14.17 10.31
C VAL A 108 2.86 -14.89 9.36
N GLY A 109 2.33 -15.74 8.48
CA GLY A 109 3.13 -16.49 7.50
C GLY A 109 2.91 -17.99 7.43
N THR A 110 2.21 -18.65 8.37
CA THR A 110 2.09 -20.12 8.36
C THR A 110 0.79 -20.67 7.75
N GLY A 111 -0.10 -19.83 7.23
CA GLY A 111 -1.34 -20.25 6.57
C GLY A 111 -2.28 -19.09 6.23
N PRO A 112 -3.45 -19.39 5.64
CA PRO A 112 -4.46 -18.41 5.23
C PRO A 112 -5.17 -17.88 6.47
N THR A 113 -4.55 -16.96 7.18
CA THR A 113 -5.21 -16.22 8.25
C THR A 113 -5.38 -14.78 7.79
N ASP A 114 -6.56 -14.23 8.08
CA ASP A 114 -7.01 -12.86 7.79
C ASP A 114 -6.18 -11.77 8.52
N ALA A 115 -4.93 -12.08 8.88
CA ALA A 115 -4.05 -11.18 9.59
C ALA A 115 -3.52 -10.06 8.69
N PRO A 116 -3.58 -8.79 9.14
CA PRO A 116 -2.82 -7.72 8.54
C PRO A 116 -1.35 -8.10 8.44
N ARG A 117 -0.79 -7.98 7.24
CA ARG A 117 0.60 -8.30 6.90
C ARG A 117 1.46 -7.06 6.66
N PHE A 118 0.81 -5.93 6.43
CA PHE A 118 1.47 -4.68 6.10
C PHE A 118 1.10 -3.60 7.10
N ARG A 119 2.11 -2.96 7.67
CA ARG A 119 1.92 -1.84 8.57
C ARG A 119 1.28 -0.65 7.86
N SER A 120 0.59 0.16 8.63
CA SER A 120 0.17 1.45 8.13
C SER A 120 1.33 2.45 8.13
N ARG A 121 1.23 3.47 7.28
CA ARG A 121 2.27 4.50 7.07
C ARG A 121 1.62 5.86 6.86
N LEU A 122 2.36 6.91 7.23
CA LEU A 122 1.94 8.29 7.04
C LEU A 122 1.48 8.55 5.60
N PRO A 123 0.40 9.32 5.40
CA PRO A 123 -0.04 9.73 4.08
C PRO A 123 1.08 10.46 3.31
N THR A 124 1.15 10.25 1.99
CA THR A 124 2.14 10.89 1.11
C THR A 124 1.45 11.47 -0.12
N THR A 125 2.13 12.33 -0.88
CA THR A 125 1.61 12.84 -2.16
C THR A 125 1.64 11.80 -3.30
N GLN A 126 2.22 10.61 -3.06
CA GLN A 126 2.28 9.54 -4.06
C GLN A 126 0.96 8.80 -4.10
N SER A 127 0.32 8.73 -5.27
CA SER A 127 -0.95 8.02 -5.46
C SER A 127 -0.83 6.49 -5.42
N PHE A 128 0.39 5.98 -5.25
CA PHE A 128 0.70 4.56 -5.20
C PHE A 128 1.53 4.18 -3.98
N ARG A 129 1.50 2.89 -3.61
CA ARG A 129 2.35 2.32 -2.57
C ARG A 129 2.83 0.93 -2.96
N PHE A 130 4.11 0.65 -2.69
CA PHE A 130 4.69 -0.68 -2.79
C PHE A 130 4.50 -1.47 -1.48
N PHE A 131 4.30 -2.77 -1.63
CA PHE A 131 4.13 -3.72 -0.55
C PHE A 131 5.08 -4.91 -0.74
N PRO A 132 6.14 -5.04 0.09
CA PRO A 132 6.71 -4.06 1.05
C PRO A 132 7.24 -2.78 0.37
N PRO A 133 7.74 -1.78 1.13
CA PRO A 133 8.44 -0.63 0.54
C PRO A 133 9.56 -1.07 -0.39
N LEU A 134 9.76 -0.32 -1.48
CA LEU A 134 10.72 -0.66 -2.52
C LEU A 134 12.15 -0.88 -1.99
N LEU A 135 12.60 -0.06 -1.03
CA LEU A 135 13.89 -0.25 -0.34
C LEU A 135 13.99 -1.61 0.36
N THR A 136 12.91 -2.08 0.99
CA THR A 136 12.87 -3.39 1.65
C THR A 136 12.97 -4.51 0.62
N VAL A 137 12.33 -4.34 -0.53
CA VAL A 137 12.39 -5.29 -1.67
C VAL A 137 13.80 -5.35 -2.25
N THR A 138 14.44 -4.20 -2.51
CA THR A 138 15.78 -4.15 -3.12
C THR A 138 16.89 -4.56 -2.16
N ALA A 139 16.74 -4.28 -0.86
CA ALA A 139 17.66 -4.74 0.18
C ALA A 139 17.47 -6.23 0.53
N ASN A 140 16.40 -6.87 0.05
CA ASN A 140 16.03 -8.26 0.34
C ASN A 140 16.09 -8.59 1.85
N THR A 141 15.67 -7.64 2.69
CA THR A 141 15.73 -7.78 4.15
C THR A 141 14.31 -8.00 4.67
N PRO A 142 14.00 -9.18 5.25
CA PRO A 142 12.68 -9.44 5.82
C PRO A 142 12.33 -8.41 6.90
N ASN A 143 11.10 -7.89 6.85
CA ASN A 143 10.57 -6.97 7.86
C ASN A 143 9.30 -7.58 8.46
N LEU A 144 9.27 -7.72 9.79
CA LEU A 144 8.08 -8.23 10.48
C LEU A 144 6.85 -7.34 10.28
N ALA A 145 7.04 -6.05 9.98
CA ALA A 145 5.97 -5.10 9.73
C ALA A 145 5.44 -5.12 8.28
N ASP A 146 6.11 -5.80 7.35
CA ASP A 146 5.69 -5.92 5.95
C ASP A 146 6.03 -7.30 5.39
N GLN A 147 5.08 -8.22 5.50
CA GLN A 147 5.28 -9.61 5.16
C GLN A 147 4.53 -9.98 3.89
N LEU A 148 5.23 -10.59 2.95
CA LEU A 148 4.58 -11.13 1.76
C LEU A 148 3.75 -12.36 2.10
N PRO A 149 2.59 -12.56 1.44
CA PRO A 149 1.78 -13.74 1.65
C PRO A 149 2.45 -14.96 0.99
N ILE A 150 2.77 -16.00 1.76
CA ILE A 150 3.38 -17.23 1.22
C ILE A 150 2.37 -18.35 0.93
N ALA A 151 1.07 -18.06 1.09
CA ALA A 151 -0.03 -18.97 0.84
C ALA A 151 -1.18 -18.25 0.13
N PRO A 152 -2.02 -18.96 -0.65
CA PRO A 152 -3.18 -18.39 -1.31
C PRO A 152 -4.19 -17.80 -0.32
N GLY A 153 -4.90 -16.76 -0.75
CA GLY A 153 -5.90 -16.09 0.09
C GLY A 153 -6.21 -14.69 -0.40
N ASN A 154 -7.10 -13.99 0.31
CA ASN A 154 -7.49 -12.63 -0.02
C ASN A 154 -6.98 -11.65 1.03
N MET A 155 -6.54 -10.49 0.57
CA MET A 155 -6.26 -9.31 1.39
C MET A 155 -7.12 -8.16 0.85
N THR A 156 -7.66 -7.35 1.73
CA THR A 156 -8.49 -6.19 1.40
C THR A 156 -7.73 -4.96 1.83
N PHE A 157 -7.57 -4.05 0.88
CA PHE A 157 -6.89 -2.78 1.08
C PHE A 157 -7.87 -1.65 0.85
N ALA A 158 -7.62 -0.53 1.52
CA ALA A 158 -8.26 0.74 1.25
C ALA A 158 -7.19 1.77 0.90
N VAL A 159 -7.52 2.65 -0.03
CA VAL A 159 -6.86 3.93 -0.20
C VAL A 159 -7.72 5.00 0.42
N THR A 160 -7.12 5.88 1.20
CA THR A 160 -7.75 7.10 1.71
C THR A 160 -7.01 8.30 1.16
N ILE A 161 -7.76 9.20 0.52
CA ILE A 161 -7.29 10.51 0.11
C ILE A 161 -7.74 11.52 1.14
N ARG A 162 -6.80 12.35 1.60
CA ARG A 162 -7.02 13.44 2.53
C ARG A 162 -6.58 14.73 1.87
N ASP A 163 -7.40 15.75 1.96
CA ASP A 163 -6.99 17.11 1.66
C ASP A 163 -6.79 17.89 2.98
N HIS A 164 -6.13 19.06 2.89
CA HIS A 164 -5.72 19.86 4.05
C HIS A 164 -4.98 19.04 5.13
N PHE A 165 -4.20 18.04 4.71
CA PHE A 165 -3.49 17.14 5.62
C PHE A 165 -2.10 17.66 6.01
N ASN A 166 -1.52 18.61 5.27
CA ASN A 166 -0.19 19.14 5.58
C ASN A 166 -0.26 20.08 6.80
N PRO A 167 0.30 19.67 7.96
CA PRO A 167 0.17 20.44 9.19
C PRO A 167 0.94 21.77 9.18
N LEU A 168 1.81 21.98 8.19
CA LEU A 168 2.67 23.17 8.10
C LEU A 168 2.13 24.24 7.16
N SER A 169 1.28 23.88 6.21
CA SER A 169 0.80 24.82 5.16
C SER A 169 -0.71 24.95 5.12
N ASP A 170 -1.45 23.98 5.66
CA ASP A 170 -2.88 23.91 5.42
C ASP A 170 -3.64 24.64 6.56
N SER A 171 -4.64 25.40 6.16
CA SER A 171 -5.53 26.12 7.05
C SER A 171 -6.96 25.94 6.57
N GLY A 172 -7.87 25.60 7.48
CA GLY A 172 -9.27 25.33 7.14
C GLY A 172 -9.72 23.96 7.60
N PHE A 173 -10.82 23.48 7.03
CA PHE A 173 -11.41 22.20 7.35
C PHE A 173 -10.98 21.16 6.31
N GLY A 174 -10.21 20.17 6.72
CA GLY A 174 -9.90 19.03 5.87
C GLY A 174 -11.05 18.04 5.76
N THR A 175 -11.02 17.28 4.68
CA THR A 175 -11.96 16.20 4.39
C THR A 175 -11.21 15.05 3.73
N TRP A 176 -11.89 13.91 3.65
CA TRP A 176 -11.30 12.69 3.16
C TRP A 176 -12.35 11.85 2.45
N ASN A 177 -11.86 10.97 1.59
CA ASN A 177 -12.67 9.95 0.97
C ASN A 177 -11.83 8.68 0.83
N ALA A 178 -12.48 7.53 0.76
CA ALA A 178 -11.81 6.24 0.65
C ALA A 178 -12.44 5.33 -0.40
N ASP A 179 -11.61 4.50 -1.00
CA ASP A 179 -12.02 3.42 -1.90
C ASP A 179 -11.27 2.14 -1.55
N GLN A 180 -11.82 0.98 -1.90
CA GLN A 180 -11.32 -0.33 -1.47
C GLN A 180 -11.07 -1.26 -2.64
N MET A 181 -10.11 -2.18 -2.47
CA MET A 181 -9.87 -3.25 -3.42
C MET A 181 -9.43 -4.54 -2.73
N THR A 182 -9.54 -5.64 -3.46
CA THR A 182 -9.07 -6.96 -3.03
C THR A 182 -7.80 -7.36 -3.78
N VAL A 183 -6.79 -7.80 -3.05
CA VAL A 183 -5.62 -8.48 -3.57
C VAL A 183 -5.80 -9.98 -3.34
N THR A 184 -5.93 -10.75 -4.41
CA THR A 184 -6.06 -12.21 -4.37
C THR A 184 -4.71 -12.85 -4.63
N VAL A 185 -4.22 -13.59 -3.64
CA VAL A 185 -2.99 -14.37 -3.72
C VAL A 185 -3.32 -15.73 -4.29
N SER A 186 -2.68 -16.06 -5.40
CA SER A 186 -2.80 -17.34 -6.12
C SER A 186 -1.69 -18.31 -5.71
N ASP A 187 -1.92 -19.62 -5.88
CA ASP A 187 -0.90 -20.65 -5.65
C ASP A 187 0.04 -20.79 -6.85
N VAL A 188 0.69 -19.68 -7.18
CA VAL A 188 1.62 -19.55 -8.30
C VAL A 188 2.91 -18.97 -7.75
N GLU A 189 4.06 -19.49 -8.20
CA GLU A 189 5.37 -18.97 -7.84
C GLU A 189 5.66 -17.63 -8.55
N PRO A 190 6.37 -16.68 -7.90
CA PRO A 190 6.79 -15.41 -8.49
C PRO A 190 7.52 -15.54 -9.82
N LEU A 191 7.52 -14.46 -10.60
CA LEU A 191 8.35 -14.34 -11.80
C LEU A 191 9.84 -14.42 -11.39
N ALA A 192 10.54 -15.44 -11.86
CA ALA A 192 11.95 -15.64 -11.54
C ALA A 192 12.85 -15.10 -12.66
N ILE A 193 13.66 -14.08 -12.36
CA ILE A 193 14.70 -13.61 -13.29
C ILE A 193 15.81 -14.67 -13.36
N LEU A 194 16.11 -15.14 -14.57
CA LEU A 194 17.16 -16.13 -14.86
C LEU A 194 18.52 -15.49 -15.12
N ALA A 195 18.56 -14.18 -15.33
CA ALA A 195 19.79 -13.45 -15.63
C ALA A 195 20.75 -13.43 -14.43
N THR A 196 22.05 -13.60 -14.71
CA THR A 196 23.12 -13.33 -13.75
C THR A 196 23.02 -11.87 -13.32
N ALA A 197 23.03 -11.61 -12.01
CA ALA A 197 22.83 -10.27 -11.45
C ALA A 197 23.62 -9.19 -12.22
N ILE A 198 22.91 -8.31 -12.91
CA ILE A 198 23.50 -7.17 -13.61
C ILE A 198 24.03 -6.22 -12.52
N LYS A 199 25.32 -6.29 -12.25
CA LYS A 199 26.02 -5.43 -11.28
C LYS A 199 27.15 -4.70 -11.98
N ASN A 200 27.39 -3.44 -11.58
CA ASN A 200 28.54 -2.62 -12.01
C ASN A 200 28.59 -2.37 -13.52
N THR A 201 27.49 -1.95 -14.11
CA THR A 201 27.39 -1.74 -15.55
C THR A 201 27.55 -0.29 -15.96
N THR A 202 28.08 -0.07 -17.16
CA THR A 202 28.23 1.26 -17.77
C THR A 202 26.94 1.69 -18.46
N GLU A 203 26.56 2.96 -18.28
CA GLU A 203 25.47 3.60 -19.03
C GLU A 203 25.65 3.40 -20.54
N GLY A 204 24.56 3.13 -21.27
CA GLY A 204 24.57 2.86 -22.70
C GLY A 204 24.90 1.43 -23.12
N SER A 205 25.25 0.54 -22.17
CA SER A 205 25.42 -0.89 -22.44
C SER A 205 24.09 -1.59 -22.70
N VAL A 206 24.10 -2.62 -23.56
CA VAL A 206 22.94 -3.48 -23.84
C VAL A 206 22.97 -4.70 -22.91
N PHE A 207 21.81 -5.08 -22.38
CA PHE A 207 21.66 -6.25 -21.52
C PHE A 207 20.53 -7.15 -21.98
N ASN A 208 20.74 -8.45 -21.83
CA ASN A 208 19.69 -9.45 -22.02
C ASN A 208 19.13 -9.81 -20.64
N ILE A 209 17.85 -9.51 -20.44
CA ILE A 209 17.11 -9.91 -19.25
C ILE A 209 16.22 -11.08 -19.68
N THR A 210 16.44 -12.24 -19.06
CA THR A 210 15.63 -13.44 -19.27
C THR A 210 14.95 -13.82 -17.97
N TRP A 211 13.73 -14.30 -18.03
CA TRP A 211 12.95 -14.76 -16.88
C TRP A 211 12.21 -16.06 -17.20
N ASN A 212 11.73 -16.74 -16.17
CA ASN A 212 10.87 -17.91 -16.31
C ASN A 212 9.39 -17.50 -16.26
N ALA A 213 8.72 -17.52 -17.40
CA ALA A 213 7.30 -17.16 -17.55
C ALA A 213 6.32 -18.28 -17.15
N THR A 214 6.80 -19.52 -16.99
CA THR A 214 5.97 -20.76 -16.97
C THR A 214 4.82 -20.71 -15.96
N SER A 215 5.02 -20.12 -14.79
CA SER A 215 4.01 -20.06 -13.74
C SER A 215 3.16 -18.78 -13.76
N THR A 216 3.66 -17.67 -14.34
CA THR A 216 3.06 -16.34 -14.19
C THR A 216 2.37 -15.79 -15.44
N SER A 217 2.58 -16.40 -16.61
CA SER A 217 2.07 -15.92 -17.91
C SER A 217 0.54 -15.77 -17.96
N SER A 218 -0.19 -16.64 -17.28
CA SER A 218 -1.66 -16.61 -17.21
C SER A 218 -2.21 -15.53 -16.27
N LEU A 219 -1.43 -15.08 -15.29
CA LEU A 219 -1.83 -14.06 -14.31
C LEU A 219 -1.37 -12.66 -14.72
N ALA A 220 -0.17 -12.56 -15.27
CA ALA A 220 0.46 -11.32 -15.69
C ALA A 220 1.03 -11.53 -17.10
N PRO A 221 0.21 -11.37 -18.15
CA PRO A 221 0.61 -11.65 -19.53
C PRO A 221 1.58 -10.61 -20.11
N ILE A 222 1.78 -9.47 -19.42
CA ILE A 222 2.64 -8.39 -19.86
C ILE A 222 3.68 -8.10 -18.78
N VAL A 223 4.95 -8.08 -19.19
CA VAL A 223 6.10 -7.66 -18.39
C VAL A 223 6.48 -6.23 -18.75
N GLN A 224 6.69 -5.42 -17.72
CA GLN A 224 7.31 -4.11 -17.83
C GLN A 224 8.67 -4.13 -17.12
N ILE A 225 9.69 -3.54 -17.74
CA ILE A 225 11.03 -3.41 -17.16
C ILE A 225 11.28 -1.94 -16.88
N ILE A 226 11.43 -1.60 -15.61
CA ILE A 226 11.67 -0.24 -15.13
C ILE A 226 13.06 -0.18 -14.52
N PHE A 227 13.82 0.83 -14.90
CA PHE A 227 15.07 1.20 -14.25
C PHE A 227 14.82 2.29 -13.20
N LEU A 228 15.32 2.04 -12.00
CA LEU A 228 15.15 2.91 -10.84
C LEU A 228 16.50 3.49 -10.46
N THR A 229 16.65 4.81 -10.58
CA THR A 229 17.91 5.52 -10.27
C THR A 229 18.07 5.84 -8.77
N ASN A 230 16.97 5.89 -8.01
CA ASN A 230 16.89 6.17 -6.57
C ASN A 230 15.44 6.03 -6.07
N ASP A 231 15.20 6.29 -4.77
CA ASP A 231 13.86 6.38 -4.15
C ASP A 231 13.03 7.60 -4.58
N THR A 232 13.51 8.47 -5.48
CA THR A 232 12.72 9.61 -5.96
C THR A 232 11.84 9.29 -7.16
N PHE A 233 11.68 8.00 -7.49
CA PHE A 233 10.68 7.48 -8.43
C PHE A 233 10.70 8.14 -9.82
N LYS A 234 11.88 8.38 -10.38
CA LYS A 234 12.01 8.58 -11.83
C LYS A 234 12.01 7.20 -12.49
N ASP A 235 10.80 6.67 -12.71
CA ASP A 235 10.60 5.43 -13.45
C ASP A 235 11.10 5.62 -14.88
N ILE A 236 12.31 5.13 -15.18
CA ILE A 236 12.80 5.07 -16.55
C ILE A 236 12.33 3.74 -17.11
N SER A 237 11.27 3.77 -17.93
CA SER A 237 10.80 2.58 -18.62
C SER A 237 11.86 2.13 -19.63
N LEU A 238 12.52 1.00 -19.36
CA LEU A 238 13.42 0.36 -20.32
C LEU A 238 12.63 -0.42 -21.37
N VAL A 239 11.55 -1.08 -20.91
CA VAL A 239 10.61 -1.82 -21.75
C VAL A 239 9.21 -1.59 -21.20
N SER A 240 8.32 -1.02 -22.02
CA SER A 240 6.97 -0.63 -21.61
C SER A 240 5.98 -1.80 -21.62
N SER A 241 6.18 -2.79 -22.48
CA SER A 241 5.34 -3.97 -22.60
C SER A 241 6.02 -5.06 -23.43
N THR A 242 6.32 -6.20 -22.82
CA THR A 242 6.73 -7.43 -23.51
C THR A 242 5.85 -8.56 -23.02
N GLU A 243 5.51 -9.50 -23.90
CA GLU A 243 4.73 -10.66 -23.51
C GLU A 243 5.45 -11.44 -22.41
N ASN A 244 4.69 -11.93 -21.44
CA ASN A 244 5.20 -12.87 -20.44
C ASN A 244 5.08 -14.29 -21.00
N ASP A 245 5.81 -14.56 -22.07
CA ASP A 245 5.80 -15.82 -22.78
C ASP A 245 7.09 -16.60 -22.55
N VAL A 246 7.03 -17.89 -22.86
CA VAL A 246 8.23 -18.70 -23.05
C VAL A 246 8.56 -18.57 -24.54
N PRO A 247 9.80 -18.24 -24.93
CA PRO A 247 10.18 -18.16 -26.34
C PRO A 247 9.94 -19.48 -27.08
#